data_AF-A0A7W9JFJ2-F1
#
_entry.id   AF-A0A7W9JFJ2-F1
#
_cell.length_a   1.000
_cell.length_b   1.000
_cell.length_c   1.000
_cell.angle_alpha   90.00
_cell.angle_beta   90.00
_cell.angle_gamma   90.00
#
_symmetry.space_group_name_H-M   'P 1'
#
loop_
_entity.id
_entity.type
_entity.pdbx_description
1 polymer ?
#
loop_
_entity_poly.entity_id
_entity_poly.type
_entity_poly.pdbx_seq_one_letter_code
_entity_poly.pdbx_strand_id
1 'polypeptide(L)'
;MNNTMPGSNDQERSEVVELVTRAEASVEALERGAPNGFWAMTAFGRYRVCELLGVTPYESYVGELADDPAGLFDEAAGLVDGFEVSVEGLSWRLALADALRSAAKDIRMVADARDV
;
A
#
# COMPACT_ATOMS: atom_id res chain seq x y z
N MET A 1 1.07 26.61 26.04
CA MET A 1 0.34 26.51 24.76
C MET A 1 1.36 26.13 23.70
N ASN A 2 1.51 24.83 23.45
CA ASN A 2 2.35 24.33 22.37
C ASN A 2 1.43 24.05 21.18
N ASN A 3 1.45 24.93 20.19
CA ASN A 3 0.83 24.66 18.90
C ASN A 3 1.75 23.71 18.12
N THR A 4 1.63 22.41 18.39
CA THR A 4 2.05 21.41 17.41
C THR A 4 0.91 21.37 16.39
N MET A 5 1.16 21.82 15.16
CA MET A 5 0.17 21.76 14.07
C MET A 5 -0.24 20.29 13.84
N PRO A 6 -1.52 19.91 13.97
CA PRO A 6 -1.99 18.55 13.71
C PRO A 6 -2.18 18.33 12.20
N GLY A 7 -1.16 18.60 11.38
CA GLY A 7 -1.33 18.79 9.93
C GLY A 7 -0.48 17.92 9.00
N SER A 8 0.82 17.72 9.28
CA SER A 8 1.70 17.02 8.32
C SER A 8 1.45 15.52 8.33
N ASN A 9 1.46 14.88 9.50
CA ASN A 9 1.32 13.43 9.59
C ASN A 9 -0.05 12.93 9.12
N ASP A 10 -1.11 13.73 9.27
CA ASP A 10 -2.46 13.36 8.80
C ASP A 10 -2.55 13.44 7.27
N GLN A 11 -1.91 14.45 6.66
CA GLN A 11 -1.82 14.58 5.21
C GLN A 11 -0.96 13.46 4.60
N GLU A 12 0.24 13.24 5.15
CA GLU A 12 1.15 12.18 4.72
C GLU A 12 0.52 10.79 4.86
N ARG A 13 -0.22 10.55 5.94
CA ARG A 13 -0.98 9.31 6.12
C ARG A 13 -2.11 9.19 5.09
N SER A 14 -2.79 10.29 4.78
CA SER A 14 -3.83 10.31 3.73
C SER A 14 -3.23 9.96 2.35
N GLU A 15 -2.05 10.47 2.03
CA GLU A 15 -1.34 10.16 0.78
C GLU A 15 -0.95 8.68 0.71
N VAL A 16 -0.42 8.10 1.80
CA VAL A 16 -0.15 6.66 1.87
C VAL A 16 -1.40 5.82 1.67
N VAL A 17 -2.52 6.22 2.29
CA VAL A 17 -3.81 5.53 2.13
C VAL A 17 -4.30 5.63 0.69
N GLU A 18 -4.17 6.78 0.04
CA GLU A 18 -4.55 6.95 -1.37
C GLU A 18 -3.72 6.03 -2.27
N LEU A 19 -2.40 6.03 -2.12
CA LEU A 19 -1.48 5.17 -2.89
C LEU A 19 -1.84 3.69 -2.75
N VAL A 20 -2.06 3.23 -1.51
CA VAL A 20 -2.44 1.84 -1.24
C VAL A 20 -3.81 1.53 -1.83
N THR A 21 -4.80 2.40 -1.66
CA THR A 21 -6.16 2.19 -2.20
C THR A 21 -6.14 2.11 -3.73
N ARG A 22 -5.36 2.98 -4.39
CA ARG A 22 -5.15 2.95 -5.84
C ARG A 22 -4.45 1.66 -6.29
N ALA A 23 -3.45 1.20 -5.54
CA ALA A 23 -2.74 -0.05 -5.83
C ALA A 23 -3.68 -1.26 -5.70
N GLU A 24 -4.48 -1.33 -4.63
CA GLU A 24 -5.49 -2.36 -4.42
C GLU A 24 -6.47 -2.44 -5.60
N ALA A 25 -7.02 -1.29 -6.01
CA ALA A 25 -7.95 -1.22 -7.13
C ALA A 25 -7.32 -1.63 -8.47
N SER A 26 -6.04 -1.32 -8.65
CA SER A 26 -5.28 -1.69 -9.85
C SER A 26 -5.04 -3.20 -9.90
N VAL A 27 -4.64 -3.82 -8.78
CA VAL A 27 -4.51 -5.29 -8.67
C VAL A 27 -5.86 -5.98 -8.87
N GLU A 28 -6.95 -5.44 -8.31
CA GLU A 28 -8.28 -5.99 -8.52
C GLU A 28 -8.70 -5.97 -9.99
N ALA A 29 -8.41 -4.89 -10.71
CA ALA A 29 -8.66 -4.82 -12.16
C ALA A 29 -7.84 -5.86 -12.94
N LEU A 30 -6.57 -6.07 -12.56
CA LEU A 30 -5.71 -7.11 -13.13
C LEU A 30 -6.24 -8.52 -12.84
N GLU A 31 -6.75 -8.76 -11.62
CA GLU A 31 -7.36 -10.03 -11.21
C GLU A 31 -8.62 -10.34 -12.01
N ARG A 32 -9.52 -9.35 -12.20
CA ARG A 32 -10.69 -9.50 -13.07
C ARG A 32 -10.31 -9.81 -14.52
N GLY A 33 -9.18 -9.29 -15.00
CA GLY A 33 -8.64 -9.56 -16.32
C GLY A 33 -7.90 -10.89 -16.48
N ALA A 34 -7.58 -11.59 -15.37
CA ALA A 34 -6.79 -12.81 -15.35
C ALA A 34 -7.41 -13.87 -14.41
N PRO A 35 -8.34 -14.71 -14.91
CA PRO A 35 -9.17 -15.61 -14.09
C PRO A 35 -8.42 -16.83 -13.51
N ASN A 36 -7.11 -16.93 -13.71
CA ASN A 36 -6.27 -18.02 -13.22
C ASN A 36 -5.86 -17.87 -11.75
N GLY A 37 -6.23 -16.76 -11.10
CA GLY A 37 -6.02 -16.55 -9.66
C GLY A 37 -4.57 -16.23 -9.27
N PHE A 38 -3.69 -15.89 -10.21
CA PHE A 38 -2.31 -15.54 -9.89
C PHE A 38 -2.22 -14.34 -8.95
N TRP A 39 -3.08 -13.33 -9.16
CA TRP A 39 -3.13 -12.14 -8.32
C TRP A 39 -3.61 -12.40 -6.89
N ALA A 40 -4.37 -13.49 -6.66
CA ALA A 40 -4.78 -13.91 -5.32
C ALA A 40 -3.58 -14.29 -4.44
N MET A 41 -2.44 -14.67 -5.03
CA MET A 41 -1.21 -14.97 -4.28
C MET A 41 -0.62 -13.73 -3.58
N THR A 42 -0.96 -12.52 -4.05
CA THR A 42 -0.51 -11.26 -3.44
C THR A 42 -1.40 -10.80 -2.28
N ALA A 43 -2.58 -11.40 -2.10
CA ALA A 43 -3.62 -10.89 -1.23
C ALA A 43 -3.21 -10.84 0.25
N PHE A 44 -2.37 -11.75 0.72
CA PHE A 44 -1.92 -11.79 2.11
C PHE A 44 -1.06 -10.57 2.48
N GLY A 45 -0.03 -10.26 1.68
CA GLY A 45 0.84 -9.11 1.90
C GLY A 45 0.06 -7.79 1.83
N ARG A 46 -0.84 -7.68 0.84
CA ARG A 46 -1.74 -6.53 0.67
C ARG A 46 -2.69 -6.34 1.84
N TYR A 47 -3.34 -7.42 2.32
CA TYR A 47 -4.20 -7.37 3.50
C TYR A 47 -3.47 -6.89 4.74
N ARG A 48 -2.22 -7.32 4.94
CA ARG A 48 -1.40 -6.88 6.07
C ARG A 48 -1.14 -5.38 6.07
N VAL A 49 -0.92 -4.78 4.88
CA VAL A 49 -0.80 -3.33 4.72
C VAL A 49 -2.10 -2.63 5.13
N CYS A 50 -3.24 -3.12 4.63
CA CYS A 50 -4.56 -2.55 4.94
C CYS A 50 -4.85 -2.58 6.45
N GLU A 51 -4.55 -3.68 7.13
CA GLU A 51 -4.67 -3.78 8.59
C GLU A 51 -3.82 -2.74 9.32
N LEU A 52 -2.57 -2.55 8.90
CA LEU A 52 -1.65 -1.61 9.54
C LEU A 52 -2.05 -0.15 9.33
N LEU A 53 -2.69 0.16 8.20
CA LEU A 53 -3.24 1.49 7.93
C LEU A 53 -4.61 1.72 8.55
N GLY A 54 -5.31 0.65 8.94
CA GLY A 54 -6.68 0.70 9.44
C GLY A 54 -7.69 1.00 8.32
N VAL A 55 -7.42 0.53 7.11
CA VAL A 55 -8.28 0.71 5.94
C VAL A 55 -8.94 -0.60 5.53
N THR A 56 -10.15 -0.52 4.98
CA THR A 56 -10.86 -1.68 4.48
C THR A 56 -10.31 -2.05 3.09
N PRO A 57 -9.84 -3.28 2.86
CA PRO A 57 -9.44 -3.71 1.52
C PRO A 57 -10.67 -3.73 0.58
N TYR A 58 -10.44 -3.49 -0.70
CA TYR A 58 -11.46 -3.53 -1.77
C TYR A 58 -12.56 -2.46 -1.66
N GLU A 59 -12.31 -1.34 -0.99
CA GLU A 59 -13.19 -0.18 -1.14
C GLU A 59 -13.18 0.34 -2.60
N SER A 60 -14.33 0.87 -3.03
CA SER A 60 -14.47 1.38 -4.40
C SER A 60 -13.55 2.58 -4.61
N TYR A 61 -12.50 2.40 -5.39
CA TYR A 61 -11.62 3.49 -5.80
C TYR A 61 -12.23 4.28 -6.96
N VAL A 62 -12.25 5.61 -6.85
CA VAL A 62 -12.69 6.54 -7.89
C VAL A 62 -11.48 7.35 -8.34
N GLY A 63 -10.87 6.94 -9.45
CA GLY A 63 -9.67 7.57 -9.99
C GLY A 63 -9.06 6.76 -11.13
N GLU A 64 -7.94 7.24 -11.66
CA GLU A 64 -7.17 6.50 -12.66
C GLU A 64 -6.41 5.34 -12.02
N LEU A 65 -6.51 4.15 -12.61
CA LEU A 65 -5.71 3.01 -12.18
C LEU A 65 -4.24 3.21 -12.56
N ALA A 66 -3.35 2.45 -11.94
CA ALA A 66 -1.93 2.45 -12.28
C ALA A 66 -1.55 1.17 -13.04
N ASP A 67 -0.69 1.33 -14.04
CA ASP A 67 -0.11 0.19 -14.77
C ASP A 67 0.96 -0.55 -13.94
N ASP A 68 1.54 0.12 -12.93
CA ASP A 68 2.49 -0.47 -11.97
C ASP A 68 1.97 -0.32 -10.52
N PRO A 69 1.17 -1.28 -10.03
CA PRO A 69 0.72 -1.30 -8.65
C PRO A 69 1.87 -1.47 -7.64
N ALA A 70 2.97 -2.13 -8.03
CA ALA A 70 4.10 -2.33 -7.13
C ALA A 70 4.85 -1.01 -6.87
N GLY A 71 4.95 -0.15 -7.88
CA GLY A 71 5.49 1.20 -7.76
C GLY A 71 4.75 2.05 -6.73
N LEU A 72 3.41 1.95 -6.67
CA LEU A 72 2.61 2.67 -5.67
C LEU A 72 2.91 2.20 -4.23
N PHE A 73 3.12 0.90 -4.02
CA PHE A 73 3.52 0.36 -2.71
C PHE A 73 4.93 0.82 -2.30
N ASP A 74 5.87 0.90 -3.24
CA ASP A 74 7.22 1.42 -2.97
C ASP A 74 7.22 2.91 -2.64
N GLU A 75 6.40 3.71 -3.36
CA GLU A 75 6.23 5.14 -3.09
C GLU A 75 5.66 5.34 -1.68
N ALA A 76 4.61 4.60 -1.33
CA ALA A 76 4.04 4.59 0.00
C ALA A 76 5.09 4.21 1.07
N ALA A 77 5.94 3.21 0.81
CA ALA A 77 7.01 2.83 1.73
C ALA A 77 8.01 3.97 1.96
N GLY A 78 8.36 4.70 0.88
CA GLY A 78 9.22 5.88 0.95
C GLY A 78 8.61 7.02 1.77
N LEU A 79 7.30 7.25 1.66
CA LEU A 79 6.60 8.22 2.51
C LEU A 79 6.62 7.79 3.98
N VAL A 80 6.31 6.52 4.27
CA VAL A 80 6.29 5.98 5.64
C VAL A 80 7.68 6.03 6.30
N ASP A 81 8.76 5.87 5.54
CA ASP A 81 10.12 6.03 6.06
C ASP A 81 10.35 7.44 6.64
N GLY A 82 9.71 8.45 6.05
CA GLY A 82 9.80 9.85 6.45
C GLY A 82 8.93 10.25 7.64
N PHE A 83 7.99 9.39 8.07
CA PHE A 83 7.05 9.75 9.14
C PHE A 83 7.78 10.01 10.46
N GLU A 84 7.58 11.20 11.02
CA GLU A 84 8.01 11.53 12.37
C GLU A 84 7.04 10.92 13.38
N VAL A 85 7.49 9.87 14.07
CA VAL A 85 6.71 9.13 15.08
C VAL A 85 7.41 9.14 16.43
N SER A 86 6.62 9.00 17.51
CA SER A 86 7.19 8.75 18.85
C SER A 86 7.84 7.36 18.91
N VAL A 87 8.57 7.09 20.00
CA VAL A 87 9.19 5.78 20.23
C VAL A 87 8.15 4.65 20.23
N GLU A 88 6.96 4.91 20.75
CA GLU A 88 5.85 3.97 20.77
C GLU A 88 5.30 3.68 19.35
N GLY A 89 5.36 4.67 18.45
CA GLY A 89 4.94 4.53 17.05
C GLY A 89 6.00 3.95 16.13
N LEU A 90 7.25 3.80 16.59
CA LEU A 90 8.36 3.33 15.77
C LEU A 90 8.16 1.89 15.26
N SER A 91 7.64 1.01 16.11
CA SER A 91 7.39 -0.39 15.73
C SER A 91 6.34 -0.50 14.63
N TRP A 92 5.27 0.30 14.72
CA TRP A 92 4.23 0.39 13.70
C TRP A 92 4.79 0.91 12.37
N ARG A 93 5.57 2.01 12.40
CA ARG A 93 6.17 2.59 11.19
C ARG A 93 7.07 1.59 10.46
N LEU A 94 7.92 0.87 11.22
CA LEU A 94 8.80 -0.17 10.66
C LEU A 94 8.00 -1.34 10.08
N ALA A 95 6.97 -1.81 10.79
CA ALA A 95 6.12 -2.90 10.32
C ALA A 95 5.34 -2.51 9.05
N LEU A 96 4.86 -1.27 8.96
CA LEU A 96 4.16 -0.76 7.79
C LEU A 96 5.12 -0.64 6.59
N ALA A 97 6.29 -0.05 6.77
CA ALA A 97 7.27 0.09 5.69
C ALA A 97 7.75 -1.28 5.17
N ASP A 98 7.92 -2.28 6.05
CA ASP A 98 8.28 -3.64 5.65
C ASP A 98 7.14 -4.36 4.92
N ALA A 99 5.91 -4.21 5.40
CA ALA A 99 4.73 -4.78 4.76
C ALA A 99 4.50 -4.20 3.35
N LEU A 100 4.68 -2.89 3.18
CA LEU A 100 4.56 -2.21 1.88
C LEU A 100 5.57 -2.75 0.86
N ARG A 101 6.85 -2.84 1.25
CA ARG A 101 7.91 -3.40 0.38
C ARG A 101 7.69 -4.88 0.06
N SER A 102 7.20 -5.64 1.03
CA SER A 102 6.86 -7.06 0.83
C SER A 102 5.71 -7.22 -0.16
N ALA A 103 4.65 -6.42 -0.04
CA ALA A 103 3.54 -6.42 -0.99
C ALA A 103 4.01 -6.03 -2.41
N ALA A 104 4.85 -4.99 -2.55
CA ALA A 104 5.44 -4.60 -3.83
C ALA A 104 6.24 -5.74 -4.47
N LYS A 105 7.04 -6.46 -3.67
CA LYS A 105 7.82 -7.61 -4.13
C LYS A 105 6.92 -8.75 -4.62
N ASP A 106 5.87 -9.08 -3.88
CA ASP A 106 4.94 -10.15 -4.26
C ASP A 106 4.21 -9.82 -5.57
N ILE A 107 3.79 -8.56 -5.75
CA ILE A 107 3.17 -8.07 -6.99
C ILE A 107 4.13 -8.20 -8.18
N ARG A 108 5.39 -7.78 -8.04
CA ARG A 108 6.41 -7.94 -9.09
C ARG A 108 6.64 -9.40 -9.45
N MET A 109 6.77 -10.26 -8.44
CA MET A 109 6.98 -11.69 -8.67
C MET A 109 5.84 -12.29 -9.49
N VAL A 110 4.58 -11.90 -9.23
CA VAL A 110 3.42 -12.35 -10.01
C VAL A 110 3.39 -11.74 -11.42
N ALA A 111 3.71 -10.45 -11.55
CA ALA A 111 3.78 -9.77 -12.85
C ALA A 111 4.86 -10.39 -13.75
N ASP A 112 6.08 -10.55 -13.23
CA ASP A 112 7.21 -11.13 -13.95
C ASP A 112 6.92 -12.59 -14.38
N ALA A 113 6.22 -13.36 -13.55
CA ALA A 113 5.82 -14.73 -13.88
C ALA A 113 4.73 -14.81 -14.97
N ARG A 114 4.03 -13.71 -15.26
CA ARG A 114 3.02 -13.62 -16.32
C ARG A 114 3.61 -13.16 -17.66
N ASP A 115 4.66 -12.36 -17.63
CA ASP A 115 5.29 -11.77 -18.82
C ASP A 115 6.25 -12.75 -19.55
N VAL A 116 6.45 -13.95 -19.02
CA VAL A 116 7.24 -15.05 -19.63
C VAL A 116 6.45 -15.96 -20.58
#